data_AF-A0A0M7AQB8-F1
#
_entry.id   AF-A0A0M7AQB8-F1
#
_cell.length_a   1.000
_cell.length_b   1.000
_cell.length_c   1.000
_cell.angle_alpha   90.00
_cell.angle_beta   90.00
_cell.angle_gamma   90.00
#
_symmetry.space_group_name_H-M   'P 1'
#
loop_
_entity.id
_entity.type
_entity.pdbx_description
1 polymer ?
#
loop_
_entity_poly.entity_id
_entity_poly.type
_entity_poly.pdbx_seq_one_letter_code
_entity_poly.pdbx_strand_id
1 'polypeptide(L)'
;MADFDDITGWREELEAFEKTEKGRTFFSDGRKNYSKLTFEQEVRYAEELFRHEEIHEALKKSARFVKYLDDNPDFGQDDEGFWDLCPVEDSKKIAAFRRWYAMKLNIALGPSTFSAGKSLANDVANGALASLRSPEAEKLVRDEYSWIVAFPQEMR
;
A
#
# COMPACT_ATOMS: atom_id res chain seq x y z
N MET A 1 -10.04 -7.88 -16.52
CA MET A 1 -9.14 -7.23 -15.54
C MET A 1 -9.96 -6.12 -14.90
N ALA A 2 -9.80 -5.83 -13.60
CA ALA A 2 -10.48 -4.67 -13.03
C ALA A 2 -10.01 -3.40 -13.73
N ASP A 3 -10.95 -2.51 -14.02
CA ASP A 3 -10.67 -1.20 -14.60
C ASP A 3 -10.38 -0.22 -13.45
N PHE A 4 -9.25 0.47 -13.55
CA PHE A 4 -8.77 1.46 -12.60
C PHE A 4 -8.58 2.82 -13.27
N ASP A 5 -9.09 3.02 -14.48
CA ASP A 5 -8.92 4.28 -15.20
C ASP A 5 -9.75 5.41 -14.57
N ASP A 6 -10.93 5.06 -14.06
CA ASP A 6 -11.81 5.93 -13.28
C ASP A 6 -12.17 5.27 -11.95
N ILE A 7 -11.78 5.92 -10.85
CA ILE A 7 -12.11 5.46 -9.49
C ILE A 7 -13.27 6.25 -8.88
N THR A 8 -13.97 7.09 -9.65
CA THR A 8 -15.12 7.84 -9.13
C THR A 8 -16.11 6.90 -8.44
N GLY A 9 -16.46 7.21 -7.19
CA GLY A 9 -17.36 6.37 -6.40
C GLY A 9 -16.70 5.17 -5.69
N TRP A 10 -15.36 5.03 -5.72
CA TRP A 10 -14.67 3.88 -5.14
C TRP A 10 -14.90 3.72 -3.63
N ARG A 11 -15.09 4.84 -2.91
CA ARG A 11 -15.34 4.84 -1.46
C ARG A 11 -16.72 4.27 -1.17
N GLU A 12 -17.73 4.75 -1.91
CA GLU A 12 -19.11 4.30 -1.82
C GLU A 12 -19.23 2.82 -2.25
N GLU A 13 -18.48 2.41 -3.28
CA GLU A 13 -18.40 1.01 -3.71
C GLU A 13 -17.81 0.13 -2.59
N LEU A 14 -16.69 0.56 -1.97
CA LEU A 14 -16.08 -0.14 -0.85
C LEU A 14 -17.05 -0.24 0.33
N GLU A 15 -17.67 0.87 0.72
CA GLU A 15 -18.60 0.92 1.86
C GLU A 15 -19.83 0.03 1.61
N ALA A 16 -20.38 0.06 0.38
CA ALA A 16 -21.49 -0.81 0.00
C ALA A 16 -21.09 -2.30 0.07
N PHE A 17 -19.90 -2.64 -0.41
CA PHE A 17 -19.39 -4.01 -0.36
C PHE A 17 -19.18 -4.49 1.08
N GLU A 18 -18.59 -3.65 1.94
CA GLU A 18 -18.39 -3.96 3.37
C GLU A 18 -19.69 -4.25 4.12
N LYS A 19 -20.81 -3.66 3.70
CA LYS A 19 -22.15 -3.92 4.26
C LYS A 19 -22.76 -5.25 3.80
N THR A 20 -22.20 -5.92 2.80
CA THR A 20 -22.65 -7.25 2.38
C THR A 20 -22.04 -8.35 3.25
N GLU A 21 -22.70 -9.51 3.33
CA GLU A 21 -22.11 -10.70 3.97
C GLU A 21 -20.81 -11.11 3.31
N LYS A 22 -20.78 -11.09 1.96
CA LYS A 22 -19.59 -11.38 1.16
C LYS A 22 -18.42 -10.47 1.53
N GLY A 23 -18.64 -9.16 1.64
CA GLY A 23 -17.59 -8.20 1.98
C GLY A 23 -17.09 -8.36 3.41
N ARG A 24 -17.99 -8.59 4.37
CA ARG A 24 -17.58 -8.92 5.75
C ARG A 24 -16.68 -10.15 5.80
N THR A 25 -17.08 -11.24 5.14
CA THR A 25 -16.28 -12.47 5.07
C THR A 25 -14.95 -12.23 4.36
N PHE A 26 -14.96 -11.51 3.24
CA PHE A 26 -13.75 -11.19 2.47
C PHE A 26 -12.70 -10.47 3.33
N PHE A 27 -13.12 -9.47 4.12
CA PHE A 27 -12.20 -8.71 4.97
C PHE A 27 -11.90 -9.37 6.32
N SER A 28 -12.76 -10.25 6.84
CA SER A 28 -12.49 -11.00 8.08
C SER A 28 -11.53 -12.17 7.86
N ASP A 29 -11.67 -12.89 6.74
CA ASP A 29 -10.94 -14.12 6.47
C ASP A 29 -9.60 -13.90 5.76
N GLY A 30 -9.28 -12.66 5.42
CA GLY A 30 -8.04 -12.31 4.71
C GLY A 30 -6.77 -12.88 5.36
N ARG A 31 -6.72 -12.96 6.70
CA ARG A 31 -5.58 -13.56 7.42
C ARG A 31 -5.41 -15.07 7.25
N LYS A 32 -6.48 -15.81 6.88
CA LYS A 32 -6.41 -17.26 6.66
C LYS A 32 -6.05 -17.61 5.22
N ASN A 33 -6.39 -16.73 4.29
CA ASN A 33 -6.36 -17.02 2.85
C ASN A 33 -5.37 -16.15 2.05
N TYR A 34 -4.57 -15.30 2.71
CA TYR A 34 -3.58 -14.48 1.99
C TYR A 34 -2.42 -15.33 1.49
N SER A 35 -1.97 -15.04 0.27
CA SER A 35 -0.72 -15.53 -0.29
C SER A 35 0.28 -14.40 -0.41
N LYS A 36 1.56 -14.72 -0.53
CA LYS A 36 2.57 -13.75 -0.95
C LYS A 36 2.15 -13.16 -2.30
N LEU A 37 2.27 -11.84 -2.44
CA LEU A 37 2.14 -11.18 -3.72
C LEU A 37 3.46 -11.27 -4.48
N THR A 38 3.42 -11.29 -5.80
CA THR A 38 4.64 -11.16 -6.59
C THR A 38 5.14 -9.73 -6.57
N PHE A 39 6.44 -9.53 -6.85
CA PHE A 39 7.01 -8.19 -7.02
C PHE A 39 6.19 -7.34 -8.00
N GLU A 40 5.77 -7.92 -9.12
CA GLU A 40 4.96 -7.22 -10.12
C GLU A 40 3.57 -6.83 -9.60
N GLN A 41 2.95 -7.63 -8.72
CA GLN A 41 1.68 -7.27 -8.09
C GLN A 41 1.82 -6.10 -7.10
N GLU A 42 2.94 -6.07 -6.36
CA GLU A 42 3.30 -4.97 -5.47
C GLU A 42 3.57 -3.68 -6.25
N VAL A 43 4.34 -3.77 -7.34
CA VAL A 43 4.62 -2.64 -8.24
C VAL A 43 3.35 -2.09 -8.86
N ARG A 44 2.44 -2.94 -9.36
CA ARG A 44 1.16 -2.48 -9.93
C ARG A 44 0.32 -1.72 -8.93
N TYR A 45 0.23 -2.20 -7.69
CA TYR A 45 -0.45 -1.45 -6.64
C TYR A 45 0.21 -0.08 -6.40
N ALA A 46 1.54 -0.03 -6.37
CA ALA A 46 2.29 1.22 -6.22
C ALA A 46 2.01 2.21 -7.37
N GLU A 47 1.89 1.73 -8.60
CA GLU A 47 1.52 2.56 -9.76
C GLU A 47 0.15 3.20 -9.61
N GLU A 48 -0.85 2.45 -9.12
CA GLU A 48 -2.18 2.98 -8.89
C GLU A 48 -2.20 4.09 -7.81
N LEU A 49 -1.26 4.07 -6.86
CA LEU A 49 -1.12 5.17 -5.90
C LEU A 49 -0.68 6.48 -6.55
N PHE A 50 0.10 6.42 -7.64
CA PHE A 50 0.51 7.61 -8.40
C PHE A 50 -0.53 8.05 -9.42
N ARG A 51 -1.36 7.12 -9.89
CA ARG A 51 -2.30 7.33 -10.99
C ARG A 51 -3.42 8.30 -10.64
N HIS A 52 -3.92 8.24 -9.40
CA HIS A 52 -5.08 9.02 -8.97
C HIS A 52 -4.64 10.19 -8.10
N GLU A 53 -4.95 11.42 -8.51
CA GLU A 53 -4.52 12.65 -7.84
C GLU A 53 -4.80 12.64 -6.33
N GLU A 54 -6.02 12.28 -5.92
CA GLU A 54 -6.39 12.26 -4.49
C GLU A 54 -5.63 11.23 -3.66
N ILE A 55 -5.19 10.13 -4.28
CA ILE A 55 -4.41 9.06 -3.65
C ILE A 55 -2.94 9.44 -3.65
N HIS A 56 -2.45 10.03 -4.74
CA HIS A 56 -1.08 10.51 -4.88
C HIS A 56 -0.78 11.62 -3.87
N GLU A 57 -1.69 12.58 -3.66
CA GLU A 57 -1.49 13.62 -2.64
C GLU A 57 -1.48 13.05 -1.22
N ALA A 58 -2.29 12.03 -0.94
CA ALA A 58 -2.22 11.32 0.33
C ALA A 58 -0.90 10.56 0.49
N LEU A 59 -0.43 9.91 -0.58
CA LEU A 59 0.86 9.22 -0.64
C LEU A 59 2.00 10.20 -0.33
N LYS A 60 2.05 11.37 -0.98
CA LYS A 60 3.12 12.38 -0.74
C LYS A 60 3.20 12.78 0.73
N LYS A 61 2.07 13.00 1.39
CA LYS A 61 2.05 13.33 2.81
C LYS A 61 2.51 12.17 3.68
N SER A 62 2.04 10.95 3.39
CA SER A 62 2.52 9.74 4.06
C SER A 62 4.03 9.55 3.87
N ALA A 63 4.55 9.76 2.67
CA ALA A 63 5.96 9.62 2.33
C ALA A 63 6.82 10.65 3.06
N ARG A 64 6.39 11.91 3.11
CA ARG A 64 7.07 12.97 3.89
C ARG A 64 7.11 12.64 5.38
N PHE A 65 6.02 12.12 5.93
CA PHE A 65 5.98 11.72 7.34
C PHE A 65 6.89 10.53 7.63
N VAL A 66 6.89 9.50 6.78
CA VAL A 66 7.84 8.38 6.89
C VAL A 66 9.27 8.88 6.85
N LYS A 67 9.62 9.72 5.86
CA LYS A 67 10.94 10.33 5.77
C LYS A 67 11.30 11.15 7.02
N TYR A 68 10.35 11.89 7.58
CA TYR A 68 10.58 12.64 8.81
C TYR A 68 10.91 11.71 9.98
N LEU A 69 10.21 10.57 10.11
CA LEU A 69 10.53 9.56 11.13
C LEU A 69 11.91 8.93 10.90
N ASP A 70 12.27 8.63 9.66
CA ASP A 70 13.60 8.08 9.32
C ASP A 70 14.73 9.07 9.64
N ASP A 71 14.51 10.36 9.37
CA ASP A 71 15.46 11.44 9.67
C ASP A 71 15.50 11.78 11.18
N ASN A 72 14.50 11.34 11.97
CA ASN A 72 14.35 11.63 13.41
C ASN A 72 13.99 10.34 14.19
N PRO A 73 14.93 9.39 14.35
CA PRO A 73 14.63 8.06 14.90
C PRO A 73 14.18 8.04 16.37
N ASP A 74 14.47 9.10 17.12
CA ASP A 74 14.04 9.26 18.51
C ASP A 74 12.63 9.86 18.64
N PHE A 75 12.02 10.32 17.53
CA PHE A 75 10.67 10.88 17.50
C PHE A 75 9.61 9.80 17.23
N GLY A 76 8.61 9.71 18.09
CA GLY A 76 7.59 8.66 18.06
C GLY A 76 6.24 9.08 18.63
N GLN A 77 5.33 8.11 18.76
CA GLN A 77 3.93 8.36 19.13
C GLN A 77 3.73 9.00 20.51
N ASP A 78 4.72 8.85 21.38
CA ASP A 78 4.71 9.38 22.74
C ASP A 78 5.19 10.84 22.82
N ASP A 79 5.76 11.37 21.72
CA ASP A 79 6.26 12.74 21.66
C ASP A 79 5.14 13.77 21.43
N GLU A 80 5.31 14.93 22.05
CA GLU A 80 4.45 16.08 21.83
C GLU A 80 4.51 16.52 20.35
N GLY A 81 3.35 16.69 19.73
CA GLY A 81 3.24 17.07 18.32
C GLY A 81 3.31 15.91 17.31
N PHE A 82 3.51 14.66 17.74
CA PHE A 82 3.47 13.51 16.82
C PHE A 82 2.17 13.44 16.03
N TRP A 83 1.04 13.53 16.73
CA TRP A 83 -0.29 13.43 16.11
C TRP A 83 -0.64 14.65 15.25
N ASP A 84 0.02 15.79 15.47
CA ASP A 84 -0.15 16.99 14.64
C ASP A 84 0.57 16.85 13.31
N LEU A 85 1.72 16.17 13.29
CA LEU A 85 2.49 15.87 12.08
C LEU A 85 1.98 14.62 11.36
N CYS A 86 1.39 13.68 12.08
CA CYS A 86 0.92 12.41 11.54
C CYS A 86 -0.22 12.64 10.53
N PRO A 87 -0.07 12.23 9.26
CA PRO A 87 -1.09 12.39 8.24
C PRO A 87 -2.16 11.30 8.39
N VAL A 88 -2.91 11.33 9.50
CA VAL A 88 -3.87 10.29 9.91
C VAL A 88 -4.94 10.08 8.83
N GLU A 89 -5.58 11.15 8.37
CA GLU A 89 -6.66 11.07 7.39
C GLU A 89 -6.17 10.61 6.01
N ASP A 90 -4.98 11.03 5.60
CA ASP A 90 -4.35 10.56 4.36
C ASP A 90 -3.92 9.09 4.46
N SER A 91 -3.43 8.67 5.63
CA SER A 91 -3.13 7.26 5.91
C SER A 91 -4.38 6.38 5.88
N LYS A 92 -5.50 6.85 6.44
CA LYS A 92 -6.80 6.18 6.34
C LYS A 92 -7.27 6.08 4.89
N LYS A 93 -7.07 7.14 4.10
CA LYS A 93 -7.42 7.16 2.67
C LYS A 93 -6.64 6.11 1.87
N ILE A 94 -5.33 6.02 2.06
CA ILE A 94 -4.48 4.99 1.42
C ILE A 94 -4.92 3.59 1.89
N ALA A 95 -5.22 3.42 3.17
CA ALA A 95 -5.69 2.14 3.71
C ALA A 95 -7.04 1.72 3.12
N ALA A 96 -7.98 2.65 2.95
CA ALA A 96 -9.24 2.39 2.27
C ALA A 96 -9.01 2.05 0.79
N PHE A 97 -8.13 2.78 0.09
CA PHE A 97 -7.81 2.49 -1.31
C PHE A 97 -7.17 1.10 -1.47
N ARG A 98 -6.28 0.71 -0.56
CA ARG A 98 -5.73 -0.66 -0.46
C ARG A 98 -6.84 -1.71 -0.37
N ARG A 99 -7.86 -1.48 0.47
CA ARG A 99 -8.98 -2.41 0.65
C ARG A 99 -9.84 -2.51 -0.60
N TRP A 100 -10.15 -1.38 -1.21
CA TRP A 100 -10.90 -1.32 -2.45
C TRP A 100 -10.14 -2.01 -3.60
N TYR A 101 -8.87 -1.69 -3.81
CA TYR A 101 -8.03 -2.33 -4.82
C TYR A 101 -7.98 -3.86 -4.66
N ALA A 102 -7.79 -4.33 -3.42
CA ALA A 102 -7.80 -5.75 -3.10
C ALA A 102 -9.15 -6.41 -3.40
N MET A 103 -10.26 -5.75 -3.05
CA MET A 103 -11.61 -6.19 -3.39
C MET A 103 -11.78 -6.32 -4.91
N LYS A 104 -11.39 -5.31 -5.69
CA LYS A 104 -11.55 -5.31 -7.16
C LYS A 104 -10.78 -6.45 -7.83
N LEU A 105 -9.62 -6.81 -7.29
CA LEU A 105 -8.80 -7.91 -7.78
C LEU A 105 -9.08 -9.25 -7.10
N ASN A 106 -10.01 -9.29 -6.14
CA ASN A 106 -10.29 -10.47 -5.31
C ASN A 106 -9.02 -11.02 -4.62
N ILE A 107 -8.16 -10.13 -4.12
CA ILE A 107 -6.94 -10.45 -3.39
C ILE A 107 -7.24 -10.45 -1.90
N ALA A 108 -7.00 -11.58 -1.22
CA ALA A 108 -7.14 -11.67 0.23
C ALA A 108 -6.13 -10.76 0.95
N LEU A 109 -6.61 -9.97 1.91
CA LEU A 109 -5.77 -9.06 2.69
C LEU A 109 -5.19 -9.75 3.93
N GLY A 110 -3.89 -10.02 3.89
CA GLY A 110 -3.07 -10.30 5.06
C GLY A 110 -2.61 -9.00 5.75
N PRO A 111 -1.94 -9.10 6.92
CA PRO A 111 -1.42 -7.95 7.65
C PRO A 111 -0.52 -7.07 6.77
N SER A 112 0.35 -7.71 5.97
CA SER A 112 1.40 -7.04 5.20
C SER A 112 1.11 -6.95 3.69
N THR A 113 -0.06 -7.38 3.22
CA THR A 113 -0.40 -7.31 1.78
C THR A 113 -0.26 -5.88 1.27
N PHE A 114 0.46 -5.70 0.17
CA PHE A 114 0.79 -4.40 -0.44
C PHE A 114 1.80 -3.52 0.32
N SER A 115 2.45 -4.04 1.36
CA SER A 115 3.38 -3.23 2.16
C SER A 115 4.65 -2.87 1.38
N ALA A 116 5.16 -3.80 0.56
CA ALA A 116 6.34 -3.54 -0.27
C ALA A 116 6.04 -2.48 -1.33
N GLY A 117 4.89 -2.58 -2.02
CA GLY A 117 4.44 -1.61 -3.01
C GLY A 117 4.22 -0.23 -2.40
N LYS A 118 3.62 -0.14 -1.21
CA LYS A 118 3.50 1.14 -0.49
C LYS A 118 4.87 1.72 -0.14
N SER A 119 5.81 0.89 0.32
CA SER A 119 7.16 1.34 0.66
C SER A 119 7.89 1.90 -0.56
N LEU A 120 7.90 1.15 -1.67
CA LEU A 120 8.44 1.61 -2.95
C LEU A 120 7.82 2.93 -3.42
N ALA A 121 6.50 3.08 -3.27
CA ALA A 121 5.82 4.31 -3.64
C ALA A 121 6.26 5.50 -2.77
N ASN A 122 6.48 5.30 -1.46
CA ASN A 122 7.03 6.34 -0.59
C ASN A 122 8.45 6.73 -1.01
N ASP A 123 9.32 5.75 -1.27
CA ASP A 123 10.71 6.00 -1.64
C ASP A 123 10.82 6.74 -2.98
N VAL A 124 10.00 6.38 -3.96
CA VAL A 124 9.92 7.11 -5.23
C VAL A 124 9.37 8.53 -5.00
N ALA A 125 8.32 8.69 -4.20
CA ALA A 125 7.75 10.01 -3.89
C ALA A 125 8.72 10.94 -3.15
N ASN A 126 9.64 10.37 -2.35
CA ASN A 126 10.69 11.09 -1.64
C ASN A 126 11.98 11.26 -2.47
N GLY A 127 12.05 10.69 -3.68
CA GLY A 127 13.24 10.73 -4.55
C GLY A 127 14.39 9.83 -4.08
N ALA A 128 14.14 8.90 -3.15
CA ALA A 128 15.11 7.90 -2.69
C ALA A 128 15.29 6.77 -3.73
N LEU A 129 14.25 6.48 -4.51
CA LEU A 129 14.31 5.57 -5.66
C LEU A 129 13.98 6.31 -6.96
N ALA A 130 14.71 5.98 -8.03
CA ALA A 130 14.48 6.59 -9.34
C ALA A 130 13.16 6.14 -9.98
N SER A 131 12.75 4.88 -9.76
CA SER A 131 11.47 4.35 -10.23
C SER A 131 11.10 3.04 -9.52
N LEU A 132 9.82 2.68 -9.59
CA LEU A 132 9.26 1.45 -9.02
C LEU A 132 9.86 0.15 -9.60
N ARG A 133 10.45 0.22 -10.80
CA ARG A 133 11.05 -0.93 -11.52
C ARG A 133 12.56 -0.83 -11.69
N SER A 134 13.19 0.06 -10.93
CA SER A 134 14.66 0.12 -10.92
C SER A 134 15.26 -1.16 -10.32
N PRO A 135 16.48 -1.56 -10.72
CA PRO A 135 17.19 -2.67 -10.07
C PRO A 135 17.31 -2.47 -8.55
N GLU A 136 17.45 -1.22 -8.09
CA GLU A 136 17.50 -0.85 -6.68
C GLU A 136 16.16 -1.14 -5.98
N ALA A 137 15.03 -0.84 -6.62
CA ALA A 137 13.70 -1.18 -6.10
C ALA A 137 13.50 -2.69 -5.95
N GLU A 138 13.89 -3.46 -6.97
CA GLU A 138 13.79 -4.92 -6.90
C GLU A 138 14.68 -5.49 -5.78
N LYS A 139 15.92 -4.98 -5.67
CA LYS A 139 16.85 -5.37 -4.61
C LYS A 139 16.29 -5.05 -3.22
N LEU A 140 15.76 -3.85 -3.00
CA LEU A 140 15.13 -3.46 -1.74
C LEU A 140 14.02 -4.44 -1.34
N VAL A 141 13.13 -4.79 -2.28
CA VAL A 141 12.05 -5.75 -2.00
C VAL A 141 12.59 -7.15 -1.70
N ARG A 142 13.66 -7.59 -2.36
CA ARG A 142 14.31 -8.87 -2.05
C ARG A 142 14.92 -8.86 -0.65
N ASP A 143 15.62 -7.80 -0.29
CA ASP A 143 16.36 -7.71 0.97
C ASP A 143 15.40 -7.55 2.17
N GLU A 144 14.39 -6.69 2.08
CA GLU A 144 13.54 -6.31 3.21
C GLU A 144 12.17 -7.00 3.24
N TYR A 145 11.68 -7.47 2.09
CA TYR A 145 10.29 -7.92 1.94
C TYR A 145 10.16 -9.34 1.37
N SER A 146 11.24 -10.10 1.18
CA SER A 146 11.19 -11.51 0.71
C SER A 146 10.32 -12.43 1.59
N TRP A 147 10.14 -12.08 2.86
CA TRP A 147 9.25 -12.81 3.78
C TRP A 147 7.76 -12.67 3.42
N ILE A 148 7.35 -11.64 2.65
CA ILE A 148 5.96 -11.41 2.19
C ILE A 148 5.79 -11.31 0.68
N VAL A 149 6.87 -11.09 -0.09
CA VAL A 149 6.86 -11.01 -1.55
C VAL A 149 7.47 -12.27 -2.15
N ALA A 150 6.83 -12.78 -3.20
CA ALA A 150 7.30 -13.91 -3.97
C ALA A 150 8.07 -13.43 -5.22
N PHE A 151 9.23 -14.04 -5.47
CA PHE A 151 10.01 -13.82 -6.68
C PHE A 151 9.94 -15.06 -7.58
N PRO A 152 9.54 -14.93 -8.87
CA PRO A 152 9.37 -16.09 -9.75
C PRO A 152 10.61 -16.98 -9.94
N GLN A 153 11.81 -16.46 -9.65
CA GLN A 153 13.06 -17.20 -9.79
C GLN A 153 13.36 -18.18 -8.65
N GLU A 154 12.55 -18.20 -7.58
CA GLU A 154 12.71 -19.10 -6.43
C GLU A 154 11.87 -20.40 -6.54
N MET A 155 11.17 -20.60 -7.67
CA MET A 155 10.36 -21.79 -7.96
C MET A 155 11.10 -22.79 -8.88
N ARG A 156 12.39 -23.05 -8.61
CA ARG A 156 13.16 -24.10 -9.29
C ARG A 156 13.69 -25.13 -8.30
#